data_AF-A0A1Q6QYI2-F1
#
_entry.id   AF-A0A1Q6QYI2-F1
#
_cell.length_a   1.000
_cell.length_b   1.000
_cell.length_c   1.000
_cell.angle_alpha   90.00
_cell.angle_beta   90.00
_cell.angle_gamma   90.00
#
_symmetry.space_group_name_H-M   'P 1'
#
loop_
_entity.id
_entity.type
_entity.pdbx_description
1 polymer ?
#
loop_
_entity_poly.entity_id
_entity_poly.type
_entity_poly.pdbx_seq_one_letter_code
_entity_poly.pdbx_strand_id
1 'polypeptide(L)'
;MSITKQSNSVKDSQKYYELTHPKTSKGIRTLPLTEVLYNDLVNLYNEKKKYYGFNDKLFIFGEHEPLTFGMMSRINGRIAKNADIRRIPLHYFRHSCASLLINTGQPVTTVTKYLGHASTKETLDTYAHMFPNNLTDVKNTMDNLNLSI
;
A
#
# COMPACT_ATOMS: atom_id res chain seq x y z
N MET A 1 3.63 -6.30 9.96
CA MET A 1 4.25 -6.81 8.71
C MET A 1 5.49 -5.99 8.38
N SER A 2 6.61 -6.63 8.05
CA SER A 2 7.87 -5.92 7.71
C SER A 2 8.17 -6.02 6.22
N ILE A 3 8.49 -4.90 5.59
CA ILE A 3 8.90 -4.80 4.18
C ILE A 3 10.40 -4.61 4.16
N THR A 4 11.15 -5.61 3.70
CA THR A 4 12.63 -5.60 3.68
C THR A 4 13.24 -5.99 2.33
N LYS A 5 12.41 -6.45 1.40
CA LYS A 5 12.77 -6.90 0.05
C LYS A 5 11.76 -6.39 -0.98
N GLN A 6 12.19 -6.27 -2.21
CA GLN A 6 11.36 -5.95 -3.38
C GLN A 6 11.70 -6.93 -4.52
N SER A 7 10.71 -7.22 -5.36
CA SER A 7 10.91 -8.04 -6.56
C SER A 7 11.06 -7.14 -7.77
N ASN A 8 12.19 -7.24 -8.48
CA ASN A 8 12.42 -6.55 -9.75
C ASN A 8 12.37 -7.55 -10.90
N SER A 9 11.79 -7.15 -12.02
CA SER A 9 11.85 -7.95 -13.25
C SER A 9 13.26 -7.89 -13.84
N VAL A 10 13.78 -9.05 -14.22
CA VAL A 10 15.08 -9.19 -14.89
C VAL A 10 14.85 -9.72 -16.30
N LYS A 11 15.62 -9.23 -17.27
CA LYS A 11 15.63 -9.75 -18.65
C LYS A 11 16.77 -10.75 -18.82
N ASP A 12 16.72 -11.85 -18.07
CA ASP A 12 17.68 -12.94 -18.20
C ASP A 12 16.96 -14.20 -18.72
N SER A 13 17.64 -14.93 -19.59
CA SER A 13 17.22 -16.20 -20.18
C SER A 13 16.85 -17.28 -19.14
N GLN A 14 17.43 -17.20 -17.94
CA GLN A 14 17.21 -18.19 -16.87
C GLN A 14 16.34 -17.70 -15.70
N LYS A 15 16.14 -16.38 -15.56
CA LYS A 15 15.46 -15.80 -14.38
C LYS A 15 14.67 -14.55 -14.72
N TYR A 16 13.37 -14.58 -14.41
CA TYR A 16 12.44 -13.49 -14.73
C TYR A 16 12.29 -12.46 -13.59
N TYR A 17 12.82 -12.75 -12.39
CA TYR A 17 12.77 -11.85 -11.24
C TYR A 17 14.00 -11.94 -10.35
N GLU A 18 14.30 -10.87 -9.63
CA GLU A 18 15.31 -10.85 -8.57
C GLU A 18 14.75 -10.17 -7.31
N LEU A 19 15.01 -10.77 -6.15
CA LEU A 19 14.71 -10.16 -4.86
C LEU A 19 15.88 -9.31 -4.41
N THR A 20 15.69 -8.00 -4.37
CA THR A 20 16.70 -7.05 -3.89
C THR A 20 16.19 -6.31 -2.66
N HIS A 21 17.08 -5.59 -1.97
CA HIS A 21 16.65 -4.64 -0.96
C HIS A 21 15.93 -3.46 -1.63
N PRO A 22 14.97 -2.82 -0.93
CA PRO A 22 14.37 -1.58 -1.39
C PRO A 22 15.45 -0.57 -1.77
N LYS A 23 15.20 0.19 -2.84
CA LYS A 23 16.17 1.16 -3.39
C LYS A 23 16.60 2.22 -2.37
N THR A 24 15.79 2.47 -1.34
CA THR A 24 16.06 3.45 -0.29
C THR A 24 15.84 2.83 1.08
N SER A 25 16.56 3.34 2.08
CA SER A 25 16.37 2.95 3.48
C SER A 25 14.92 3.15 3.95
N LYS A 26 14.25 4.21 3.47
CA LYS A 26 12.83 4.49 3.78
C LYS A 26 11.85 3.49 3.17
N GLY A 27 12.29 2.73 2.15
CA GLY A 27 11.52 1.60 1.63
C GLY A 27 11.43 0.44 2.64
N ILE A 28 12.40 0.32 3.54
CA ILE A 28 12.41 -0.66 4.64
C ILE A 28 11.54 -0.14 5.77
N ARG A 29 10.44 -0.84 6.08
CA ARG A 29 9.48 -0.40 7.09
C ARG A 29 8.64 -1.52 7.69
N THR A 30 8.16 -1.29 8.91
CA THR A 30 7.17 -2.15 9.56
C THR A 30 5.83 -1.44 9.56
N LEU A 31 4.81 -2.09 9.02
CA LEU A 31 3.44 -1.60 8.96
C LEU A 31 2.55 -2.40 9.93
N PRO A 32 1.68 -1.72 10.69
CA PRO A 32 0.59 -2.40 11.37
C PRO A 32 -0.36 -2.98 10.33
N LEU A 33 -0.84 -4.19 10.57
CA LEU A 33 -1.90 -4.79 9.77
C LEU A 33 -3.22 -4.47 10.46
N THR A 34 -4.25 -4.20 9.66
CA THR A 34 -5.62 -4.22 10.19
C THR A 34 -6.00 -5.65 10.54
N GLU A 35 -6.92 -5.82 11.48
CA GLU A 35 -7.41 -7.15 11.87
C GLU A 35 -8.01 -7.90 10.67
N VAL A 36 -8.76 -7.18 9.82
CA VAL A 36 -9.34 -7.73 8.60
C VAL A 36 -8.26 -8.31 7.70
N LEU A 37 -7.22 -7.53 7.37
CA LEU A 37 -6.13 -8.00 6.50
C LEU A 37 -5.34 -9.15 7.15
N TYR A 38 -5.12 -9.10 8.47
CA TYR A 38 -4.46 -10.18 9.19
C TYR A 38 -5.25 -11.48 9.06
N ASN A 39 -6.55 -11.44 9.31
CA ASN A 39 -7.43 -12.61 9.24
C ASN A 39 -7.52 -13.17 7.81
N ASP A 40 -7.61 -12.31 6.79
CA ASP A 40 -7.61 -12.73 5.39
C ASP A 40 -6.31 -13.47 5.02
N LEU A 41 -5.16 -12.96 5.48
CA LEU A 41 -3.86 -13.61 5.25
C LEU A 41 -3.73 -14.94 6.00
N VAL A 42 -4.26 -15.04 7.22
CA VAL A 42 -4.29 -16.30 7.98
C VAL A 42 -5.17 -17.34 7.28
N ASN A 43 -6.34 -16.94 6.80
CA ASN A 43 -7.25 -17.82 6.07
C ASN A 43 -6.57 -18.34 4.79
N LEU A 44 -5.95 -17.44 4.02
CA LEU A 44 -5.20 -17.79 2.82
C LEU A 44 -4.03 -18.75 3.14
N TYR A 45 -3.27 -18.48 4.21
CA TYR A 45 -2.19 -19.38 4.66
C TYR A 45 -2.72 -20.78 4.98
N ASN A 46 -3.80 -20.87 5.75
CA ASN A 46 -4.41 -22.14 6.15
C ASN A 46 -4.98 -22.92 4.96
N GLU A 47 -5.51 -22.22 3.95
CA GLU A 47 -5.94 -22.84 2.70
C GLU A 47 -4.74 -23.39 1.92
N LYS A 48 -3.70 -22.57 1.74
CA LYS A 48 -2.50 -22.95 0.96
C LYS A 48 -1.70 -24.08 1.59
N LYS A 49 -1.67 -24.16 2.92
CA LYS A 49 -1.01 -25.23 3.67
C LYS A 49 -1.53 -26.64 3.35
N LYS A 50 -2.75 -26.76 2.80
CA LYS A 50 -3.36 -28.04 2.46
C LYS A 50 -2.84 -28.64 1.15
N TYR A 51 -2.20 -27.84 0.29
CA TYR A 51 -1.76 -28.29 -1.02
C TYR A 51 -0.34 -28.88 -0.97
N TYR A 52 -0.09 -29.89 -1.82
CA TYR A 52 1.23 -30.50 -1.96
C TYR A 52 2.27 -29.46 -2.44
N GLY A 53 3.47 -29.48 -1.84
CA GLY A 53 4.54 -28.53 -2.16
C GLY A 53 4.51 -27.22 -1.37
N PHE A 54 3.57 -27.07 -0.44
CA PHE A 54 3.53 -25.92 0.46
C PHE A 54 4.81 -25.79 1.30
N ASN A 55 5.32 -24.56 1.40
CA ASN A 55 6.39 -24.20 2.30
C ASN A 55 6.33 -22.70 2.64
N ASP A 56 6.97 -22.30 3.74
CA ASP A 56 6.92 -20.91 4.24
C ASP A 56 7.71 -19.90 3.37
N LYS A 57 8.37 -20.35 2.29
CA LYS A 57 9.06 -19.46 1.33
C LYS A 57 8.19 -19.08 0.14
N LEU A 58 6.96 -19.60 0.05
CA LEU A 58 6.03 -19.25 -1.02
C LEU A 58 5.61 -17.78 -0.94
N PHE A 59 5.43 -17.17 -2.10
CA PHE A 59 4.84 -15.86 -2.26
C PHE A 59 3.32 -15.95 -2.08
N ILE A 60 2.78 -15.08 -1.22
CA ILE A 60 1.33 -14.92 -1.01
C ILE A 60 0.60 -14.72 -2.36
N PHE A 61 1.24 -13.97 -3.27
CA PHE A 61 0.78 -13.76 -4.63
C PHE A 61 1.77 -14.41 -5.61
N GLY A 62 1.35 -15.50 -6.26
CA GLY A 62 2.12 -16.22 -7.28
C GLY A 62 2.80 -17.51 -6.81
N GLU A 63 2.74 -17.81 -5.50
CA GLU A 63 3.19 -19.08 -4.90
C GLU A 63 4.69 -19.33 -5.07
N HIS A 64 5.12 -20.05 -6.10
CA HIS A 64 6.54 -20.36 -6.28
C HIS A 64 7.36 -19.16 -6.78
N GLU A 65 6.71 -18.24 -7.50
CA GLU A 65 7.34 -17.06 -8.06
C GLU A 65 6.45 -15.83 -7.83
N PRO A 66 7.02 -14.63 -7.67
CA PRO A 66 6.22 -13.44 -7.53
C PRO A 66 5.50 -13.13 -8.84
N LEU A 67 4.23 -12.71 -8.75
CA LEU A 67 3.51 -12.24 -9.93
C LEU A 67 4.22 -11.03 -10.57
N THR A 68 4.33 -11.06 -11.90
CA THR A 68 4.76 -9.88 -12.64
C THR A 68 3.68 -8.80 -12.61
N PHE A 69 4.09 -7.53 -12.75
CA PHE A 69 3.13 -6.43 -12.83
C PHE A 69 2.11 -6.63 -13.97
N GLY A 70 2.55 -7.16 -15.12
CA GLY A 70 1.67 -7.49 -16.23
C GLY A 70 0.63 -8.56 -15.88
N MET A 71 1.00 -9.58 -15.09
CA MET A 71 0.06 -10.60 -14.62
C MET A 71 -0.92 -10.03 -13.61
N MET A 72 -0.46 -9.26 -12.63
CA MET A 72 -1.32 -8.57 -11.67
C MET A 72 -2.33 -7.64 -12.37
N SER A 73 -1.87 -6.91 -13.39
CA SER A 73 -2.69 -6.01 -14.22
C SER A 73 -3.80 -6.78 -14.95
N ARG A 74 -3.50 -7.97 -15.50
CA ARG A 74 -4.49 -8.84 -16.14
C ARG A 74 -5.49 -9.43 -15.14
N ILE A 75 -5.00 -9.92 -14.00
CA ILE A 75 -5.85 -10.44 -12.91
C ILE A 75 -6.84 -9.36 -12.45
N ASN A 76 -6.35 -8.16 -12.18
CA ASN A 76 -7.18 -7.01 -11.82
C ASN A 76 -8.25 -6.70 -12.87
N GLY A 77 -7.91 -6.75 -14.17
CA GLY A 77 -8.89 -6.59 -15.24
C GLY A 77 -9.96 -7.68 -15.26
N ARG A 78 -9.59 -8.94 -14.99
CA ARG A 78 -10.54 -10.06 -14.87
C ARG A 78 -11.46 -9.90 -13.67
N ILE A 79 -10.92 -9.53 -12.51
CA ILE A 79 -11.71 -9.29 -11.29
C ILE A 79 -12.73 -8.17 -11.53
N ALA A 80 -12.30 -7.04 -12.09
CA ALA A 80 -13.19 -5.92 -12.39
C ALA A 80 -14.31 -6.31 -13.37
N LYS A 81 -13.99 -7.08 -14.42
CA LYS A 81 -14.98 -7.59 -15.37
C LYS A 81 -15.98 -8.53 -14.70
N ASN A 82 -15.51 -9.46 -13.87
CA ASN A 82 -16.36 -10.43 -13.19
C ASN A 82 -17.30 -9.78 -12.16
N ALA A 83 -16.85 -8.68 -11.56
CA ALA A 83 -17.65 -7.89 -10.63
C ALA A 83 -18.53 -6.82 -11.32
N ASP A 84 -18.50 -6.73 -12.65
CA ASP A 84 -19.20 -5.72 -13.45
C ASP A 84 -18.92 -4.27 -13.03
N ILE A 85 -17.64 -3.97 -12.74
CA ILE A 85 -17.19 -2.64 -12.34
C ILE A 85 -16.12 -2.09 -13.27
N ARG A 86 -16.01 -0.76 -13.30
CA ARG A 86 -14.89 -0.09 -13.95
C ARG A 86 -13.58 -0.54 -13.30
N ARG A 87 -12.63 -0.98 -14.13
CA ARG A 87 -11.30 -1.36 -13.69
C ARG A 87 -10.55 -0.16 -13.07
N ILE A 88 -10.10 -0.34 -11.83
CA ILE A 88 -9.24 0.61 -11.12
C ILE A 88 -7.77 0.18 -11.31
N PRO A 89 -6.86 1.03 -11.83
CA PRO A 89 -5.44 0.66 -11.95
C PRO A 89 -4.80 0.35 -10.58
N LEU A 90 -3.83 -0.57 -10.55
CA LEU A 90 -3.28 -1.08 -9.28
C LEU A 90 -2.70 0.01 -8.36
N HIS A 91 -2.06 1.03 -8.92
CA HIS A 91 -1.49 2.13 -8.13
C HIS A 91 -2.56 3.05 -7.53
N TYR A 92 -3.78 3.08 -8.09
CA TYR A 92 -4.88 3.88 -7.54
C TYR A 92 -5.36 3.34 -6.19
N PHE A 93 -5.20 2.05 -5.89
CA PHE A 93 -5.49 1.55 -4.54
C PHE A 93 -4.58 2.18 -3.48
N ARG A 94 -3.30 2.39 -3.80
CA ARG A 94 -2.36 3.10 -2.93
C ARG A 94 -2.75 4.58 -2.80
N HIS A 95 -3.14 5.23 -3.88
CA HIS A 95 -3.65 6.60 -3.83
C HIS A 95 -4.89 6.71 -2.95
N SER A 96 -5.89 5.83 -3.15
CA SER A 96 -7.10 5.80 -2.34
C SER A 96 -6.83 5.59 -0.85
N CYS A 97 -5.86 4.74 -0.51
CA CYS A 97 -5.45 4.55 0.89
C CYS A 97 -4.82 5.82 1.48
N ALA A 98 -3.92 6.48 0.74
CA ALA A 98 -3.32 7.74 1.17
C ALA A 98 -4.36 8.85 1.34
N SER A 99 -5.24 8.99 0.36
CA SER A 99 -6.40 9.89 0.36
C SER A 99 -7.26 9.71 1.61
N LEU A 100 -7.62 8.46 1.93
CA LEU A 100 -8.41 8.15 3.11
C LEU A 100 -7.69 8.58 4.39
N LEU A 101 -6.41 8.23 4.55
CA LEU A 101 -5.64 8.59 5.75
C LEU A 101 -5.57 10.11 5.94
N ILE A 102 -5.31 10.85 4.86
CA ILE A 102 -5.27 12.32 4.90
C ILE A 102 -6.63 12.89 5.28
N ASN A 103 -7.71 12.40 4.66
CA ASN A 103 -9.06 12.88 4.94
C ASN A 103 -9.54 12.56 6.37
N THR A 104 -9.01 11.50 6.99
CA THR A 104 -9.23 11.19 8.41
C THR A 104 -8.38 12.03 9.38
N GLY A 105 -7.64 13.03 8.87
CA GLY A 105 -6.83 13.93 9.68
C GLY A 105 -5.47 13.36 10.10
N GLN A 106 -5.00 12.28 9.49
CA GLN A 106 -3.69 11.74 9.83
C GLN A 106 -2.56 12.70 9.42
N PRO A 107 -1.55 12.92 10.27
CA PRO A 107 -0.43 13.78 9.93
C PRO A 107 0.26 13.33 8.65
N VAL A 108 0.59 14.28 7.77
CA VAL A 108 1.26 13.98 6.48
C VAL A 108 2.58 13.22 6.68
N THR A 109 3.27 13.45 7.80
CA THR A 109 4.49 12.72 8.18
C THR A 109 4.21 11.24 8.44
N THR A 110 3.12 10.92 9.14
CA THR A 110 2.64 9.55 9.39
C THR A 110 2.25 8.87 8.08
N VAL A 111 1.48 9.54 7.22
CA VAL A 111 1.08 9.00 5.91
C VAL A 111 2.31 8.75 5.02
N THR A 112 3.25 9.68 4.99
CA THR A 112 4.52 9.53 4.24
C THR A 112 5.31 8.31 4.71
N LYS A 113 5.42 8.11 6.02
CA LYS A 113 6.10 6.95 6.61
C LYS A 113 5.36 5.64 6.28
N TYR A 114 4.03 5.65 6.33
CA TYR A 114 3.19 4.50 5.99
C TYR A 114 3.38 4.08 4.52
N LEU A 115 3.37 5.06 3.61
CA LEU A 115 3.59 4.84 2.18
C LEU A 115 5.05 4.43 1.88
N GLY A 116 6.01 4.85 2.69
CA GLY A 116 7.45 4.65 2.45
C GLY A 116 8.02 5.58 1.39
N HIS A 117 7.46 6.79 1.28
CA HIS A 117 7.99 7.84 0.38
C HIS A 117 9.32 8.37 0.91
N ALA A 118 10.20 8.76 -0.01
CA ALA A 118 11.53 9.25 0.36
C ALA A 118 11.47 10.61 1.08
N SER A 119 10.46 11.41 0.77
CA SER A 119 10.24 12.73 1.36
C SER A 119 8.76 12.99 1.60
N THR A 120 8.45 13.86 2.55
CA THR A 120 7.09 14.40 2.74
C THR A 120 6.65 15.23 1.55
N LYS A 121 7.60 15.86 0.83
CA LYS A 121 7.34 16.60 -0.40
C LYS A 121 6.65 15.73 -1.45
N GLU A 122 7.12 14.51 -1.69
CA GLU A 122 6.47 13.57 -2.62
C GLU A 122 5.00 13.31 -2.27
N THR A 123 4.69 13.14 -0.99
CA THR A 123 3.32 12.97 -0.50
C THR A 123 2.51 14.26 -0.67
N LEU A 124 3.07 15.42 -0.31
CA LEU A 124 2.40 16.71 -0.47
C LEU A 124 2.14 17.01 -1.94
N ASP A 125 3.13 16.89 -2.82
CA ASP A 125 2.98 17.12 -4.25
C ASP A 125 1.87 16.24 -4.86
N THR A 126 1.71 15.02 -4.35
CA THR A 126 0.67 14.09 -4.83
C THR A 126 -0.72 14.37 -4.24
N TYR A 127 -0.81 14.75 -2.96
CA TYR A 127 -2.08 14.78 -2.21
C TYR A 127 -2.43 16.14 -1.57
N ALA A 128 -1.68 17.21 -1.87
CA ALA A 128 -1.88 18.55 -1.30
C ALA A 128 -3.35 19.02 -1.41
N HIS A 129 -3.99 18.72 -2.53
CA HIS A 129 -5.39 19.07 -2.80
C HIS A 129 -6.42 18.40 -1.87
N MET A 130 -6.01 17.39 -1.10
CA MET A 130 -6.87 16.67 -0.17
C MET A 130 -6.77 17.18 1.27
N PHE A 131 -5.74 17.99 1.58
CA PHE A 131 -5.62 18.57 2.91
C PHE A 131 -6.63 19.70 3.07
N PRO A 132 -7.34 19.77 4.20
CA PRO A 132 -8.19 20.90 4.51
C PRO A 132 -7.35 22.18 4.51
N ASN A 133 -7.61 23.06 3.56
CA ASN A 133 -6.90 24.32 3.35
C ASN A 133 -7.82 25.52 3.62
N ASN A 134 -8.60 25.43 4.70
CA ASN A 134 -9.56 26.46 5.05
C ASN A 134 -9.02 27.36 6.17
N LEU A 135 -8.65 28.59 5.82
CA LEU A 135 -8.21 29.60 6.79
C LEU A 135 -9.31 29.92 7.83
N THR A 136 -10.58 29.70 7.49
CA THR A 136 -11.70 29.84 8.44
C THR A 136 -11.62 28.82 9.57
N ASP A 137 -11.17 27.58 9.30
CA ASP A 137 -11.05 26.56 10.35
C ASP A 137 -9.91 26.91 11.33
N VAL A 138 -8.83 27.51 10.83
CA VAL A 138 -7.73 28.02 11.66
C VAL A 138 -8.23 29.13 12.58
N LYS A 139 -8.97 30.10 12.02
CA LYS A 139 -9.60 31.18 12.79
C LYS A 139 -10.51 30.62 13.88
N ASN A 140 -11.43 29.72 13.52
CA ASN A 140 -12.39 29.12 14.46
C ASN A 140 -11.67 28.35 15.58
N THR A 141 -10.58 27.65 15.28
CA THR A 141 -9.76 26.96 16.28
C THR A 141 -9.11 27.94 17.26
N MET A 142 -8.57 29.05 16.77
CA MET A 142 -8.00 30.12 17.60
C MET A 142 -9.06 30.81 18.47
N ASP A 143 -10.23 31.09 17.91
CA ASP A 143 -11.34 31.73 18.63
C ASP A 143 -11.85 30.84 19.78
N ASN A 144 -11.93 29.52 19.56
CA ASN A 144 -12.38 28.55 20.58
C ASN A 144 -11.38 28.39 21.75
N LEU A 145 -10.08 28.58 21.51
CA LEU A 145 -9.07 28.58 22.58
C LEU A 145 -9.24 29.76 23.54
N ASN A 146 -9.67 30.92 23.03
CA ASN A 146 -9.92 32.13 23.84
C ASN A 146 -11.21 32.05 24.68
N LEU A 147 -12.07 31.05 24.47
CA LEU A 147 -13.30 30.82 25.25
C LEU A 147 -13.10 29.81 26.39
N SER A 148 -11.90 29.26 26.53
CA SER A 148 -11.58 28.17 27.48
C SER A 148 -10.63 28.58 28.61
N ILE A 149 -10.32 29.88 28.72
CA ILE A 149 -9.45 30.50 29.73
C ILE A 149 -10.24 31.63 30.39
#